data_AF-A0A3D0TJK7-F1
#
_entry.id   AF-A0A3D0TJK7-F1
#
_cell.length_a   1.000
_cell.length_b   1.000
_cell.length_c   1.000
_cell.angle_alpha   90.00
_cell.angle_beta   90.00
_cell.angle_gamma   90.00
#
_symmetry.space_group_name_H-M   'P 1'
#
loop_
_entity.id
_entity.type
_entity.pdbx_description
1 polymer ?
#
loop_
_entity_poly.entity_id
_entity_poly.type
_entity_poly.pdbx_seq_one_letter_code
_entity_poly.pdbx_strand_id
1 'polypeptide(L)'
;MQELLNILRQEVELHEQLISQLQKESEGFGRLRGSELLKLQGEKSRCVRATARLERERIQFVEKLADSWKTKSKELTLSVIIDRTEDEFSKPLQQCFERLKSLV
;
A
#
# COMPACT_ATOMS: atom_id res chain seq x y z
N MET A 1 15.46 -3.07 4.62
CA MET A 1 14.30 -2.70 5.46
C MET A 1 13.74 -1.32 5.12
N GLN A 2 14.56 -0.29 4.96
CA GLN A 2 14.09 1.03 4.49
C GLN A 2 13.25 0.97 3.20
N GLU A 3 13.65 0.13 2.23
CA GLU A 3 12.92 -0.06 0.98
C GLU A 3 11.49 -0.58 1.22
N LEU A 4 11.33 -1.64 2.02
CA LEU A 4 10.01 -2.15 2.41
C LEU A 4 9.17 -1.08 3.13
N LEU A 5 9.77 -0.33 4.05
CA LEU A 5 9.07 0.75 4.75
C LEU A 5 8.58 1.83 3.78
N ASN A 6 9.38 2.20 2.80
CA ASN A 6 9.00 3.17 1.77
C ASN A 6 7.85 2.65 0.90
N ILE A 7 7.89 1.37 0.51
CA ILE A 7 6.82 0.72 -0.24
C ILE A 7 5.51 0.79 0.57
N LEU A 8 5.51 0.35 1.82
CA LEU A 8 4.30 0.34 2.65
C LEU A 8 3.75 1.75 2.93
N ARG A 9 4.62 2.75 3.11
CA ARG A 9 4.19 4.15 3.28
C ARG A 9 3.48 4.67 2.04
N GLN A 10 4.04 4.40 0.86
CA GLN A 10 3.41 4.78 -0.41
C GLN A 10 2.10 4.02 -0.64
N GLU A 11 2.02 2.74 -0.26
CA GLU A 11 0.78 1.98 -0.31
C GLU A 11 -0.29 2.62 0.58
N VAL A 12 0.03 3.01 1.82
CA VAL A 12 -0.91 3.71 2.71
C VAL A 12 -1.43 4.98 2.05
N GLU A 13 -0.53 5.84 1.56
CA GLU A 13 -0.89 7.12 0.94
C GLU A 13 -1.82 6.93 -0.27
N LEU A 14 -1.53 5.95 -1.12
CA LEU A 14 -2.36 5.66 -2.30
C LEU A 14 -3.74 5.12 -1.92
N HIS A 15 -3.84 4.28 -0.88
CA HIS A 15 -5.14 3.78 -0.40
C HIS A 15 -5.97 4.92 0.22
N GLU A 16 -5.36 5.78 1.03
CA GLU A 16 -6.03 6.96 1.59
C GLU A 16 -6.50 7.92 0.49
N GLN A 17 -5.67 8.14 -0.52
CA GLN A 17 -6.02 8.96 -1.68
C GLN A 17 -7.19 8.35 -2.46
N LEU A 18 -7.18 7.04 -2.67
CA LEU A 18 -8.25 6.31 -3.35
C LEU A 18 -9.57 6.42 -2.57
N ILE A 19 -9.54 6.22 -1.25
CA ILE A 19 -10.71 6.38 -0.38
C ILE A 19 -11.26 7.81 -0.47
N SER A 20 -10.41 8.83 -0.40
CA SER A 20 -10.83 10.22 -0.54
C SER A 20 -11.50 10.50 -1.89
N GLN A 21 -10.98 9.92 -2.98
CA GLN A 21 -11.58 10.06 -4.31
C GLN A 21 -12.93 9.35 -4.41
N LEU A 22 -13.06 8.16 -3.82
CA LEU A 22 -14.33 7.42 -3.76
C LEU A 22 -15.38 8.18 -2.93
N GLN A 23 -14.98 8.79 -1.81
CA GLN A 23 -15.85 9.64 -1.01
C GLN A 23 -16.34 10.85 -1.81
N LYS A 24 -15.44 11.57 -2.50
CA LYS A 24 -15.81 12.70 -3.37
C LYS A 24 -16.79 12.31 -4.46
N GLU A 25 -16.60 11.16 -5.07
CA GLU A 25 -17.52 10.64 -6.08
C GLU A 25 -18.89 10.30 -5.48
N SER A 26 -18.91 9.66 -4.31
CA SER A 26 -20.14 9.31 -3.59
C SER A 26 -20.93 10.55 -3.15
N GLU A 27 -20.28 11.53 -2.54
CA GLU A 27 -20.89 12.79 -2.11
C GLU A 27 -21.35 13.66 -3.29
N GLY A 28 -20.62 13.57 -4.40
CA GLY A 28 -20.91 14.27 -5.64
C GLY A 28 -21.93 13.57 -6.53
N PHE A 29 -22.51 12.44 -6.12
CA PHE A 29 -23.45 11.68 -6.94
C PHE A 29 -24.64 12.54 -7.38
N GLY A 30 -24.90 12.57 -8.69
CA GLY A 30 -25.94 13.42 -9.30
C GLY A 30 -25.65 14.92 -9.33
N ARG A 31 -24.50 15.38 -8.79
CA ARG A 31 -24.08 16.80 -8.76
C ARG A 31 -22.82 17.06 -9.58
N LEU A 32 -21.95 16.06 -9.70
CA LEU A 32 -20.71 16.16 -10.46
C LEU A 32 -21.00 16.26 -11.95
N ARG A 33 -20.29 17.17 -12.62
CA ARG A 33 -20.30 17.26 -14.08
C ARG A 33 -19.53 16.06 -14.66
N GLY A 34 -19.88 15.68 -15.90
CA GLY A 34 -19.21 14.57 -16.58
C GLY A 34 -17.68 14.72 -16.68
N SER A 35 -17.17 15.94 -16.83
CA SER A 35 -15.73 16.23 -16.83
C SER A 35 -15.06 15.99 -15.48
N GLU A 36 -15.76 16.26 -14.37
CA GLU A 36 -15.28 16.04 -13.00
C GLU A 36 -15.27 14.54 -12.69
N LEU A 37 -16.31 13.82 -13.09
CA LEU A 37 -16.34 12.36 -13.00
C LEU A 37 -15.22 11.71 -13.81
N LEU A 38 -14.98 12.16 -15.04
CA LEU A 38 -13.90 11.62 -15.86
C LEU A 38 -12.52 11.87 -15.22
N LYS A 39 -12.32 13.05 -14.61
CA LYS A 39 -11.09 13.36 -13.88
C LYS A 39 -10.92 12.43 -12.67
N LEU A 40 -11.96 12.25 -11.85
CA LEU A 40 -11.94 11.34 -10.70
C LEU A 40 -11.65 9.90 -11.12
N GLN A 41 -12.26 9.41 -12.20
CA GLN A 41 -12.00 8.07 -12.74
C GLN A 41 -10.54 7.92 -13.19
N GLY A 42 -9.98 8.94 -13.87
CA GLY A 42 -8.57 8.97 -14.25
C GLY A 42 -7.62 8.94 -13.05
N GLU A 43 -7.96 9.68 -11.99
CA GLU A 43 -7.19 9.71 -10.73
C GLU A 43 -7.23 8.36 -10.01
N LYS A 44 -8.41 7.76 -9.81
CA LYS A 44 -8.56 6.43 -9.19
C LYS A 44 -7.80 5.36 -9.96
N SER A 45 -7.91 5.40 -11.29
CA SER A 45 -7.21 4.48 -12.17
C SER A 45 -5.67 4.59 -12.03
N ARG A 46 -5.14 5.80 -11.79
CA ARG A 46 -3.72 5.99 -11.45
C ARG A 46 -3.36 5.39 -10.09
N CYS A 47 -4.17 5.63 -9.06
CA CYS A 47 -3.94 5.07 -7.72
C CYS A 47 -3.91 3.54 -7.74
N VAL A 48 -4.86 2.89 -8.43
CA VAL A 48 -4.91 1.42 -8.57
C VAL A 48 -3.68 0.90 -9.31
N ARG A 49 -3.27 1.52 -10.42
CA ARG A 49 -2.07 1.11 -11.15
C ARG A 49 -0.79 1.26 -10.33
N ALA A 50 -0.68 2.36 -9.57
CA ALA A 50 0.46 2.59 -8.70
C ALA A 50 0.52 1.55 -7.57
N THR A 51 -0.62 1.26 -6.94
CA THR A 51 -0.73 0.22 -5.89
C THR A 51 -0.34 -1.16 -6.43
N ALA A 52 -0.84 -1.54 -7.61
CA ALA A 52 -0.48 -2.82 -8.24
C ALA A 52 0.99 -2.90 -8.66
N ARG A 53 1.67 -1.76 -8.83
CA ARG A 53 3.12 -1.72 -9.05
C ARG A 53 3.87 -1.92 -7.74
N LEU A 54 3.49 -1.20 -6.68
CA LEU A 54 4.09 -1.34 -5.36
C LEU A 54 3.96 -2.77 -4.81
N GLU A 55 2.82 -3.42 -5.02
CA GLU A 55 2.66 -4.82 -4.60
C GLU A 55 3.67 -5.76 -5.30
N ARG A 56 3.97 -5.52 -6.59
CA ARG A 56 5.00 -6.27 -7.31
C ARG A 56 6.41 -5.99 -6.76
N GLU A 57 6.71 -4.73 -6.45
CA GLU A 57 7.97 -4.35 -5.81
C GLU A 57 8.10 -4.97 -4.41
N ARG A 58 7.02 -5.00 -3.63
CA ARG A 58 6.94 -5.66 -2.32
C ARG A 58 7.23 -7.15 -2.42
N ILE A 59 6.59 -7.86 -3.36
CA ILE A 59 6.81 -9.29 -3.59
C ILE A 59 8.29 -9.56 -3.93
N GLN A 60 8.86 -8.80 -4.87
CA GLN A 60 10.28 -8.94 -5.24
C GLN A 60 11.23 -8.66 -4.07
N PHE A 61 10.90 -7.68 -3.23
CA PHE A 61 11.67 -7.41 -2.02
C PHE A 61 11.61 -8.60 -1.04
N VAL A 62 10.42 -9.15 -0.79
CA VAL A 62 10.22 -10.29 0.11
C VAL A 62 10.92 -11.55 -0.41
N GLU A 63 10.93 -11.78 -1.72
CA GLU A 63 11.68 -12.88 -2.34
C GLU A 63 13.19 -12.77 -2.05
N LYS A 64 13.78 -11.59 -2.30
CA LYS A 64 15.20 -11.34 -1.99
C LYS A 64 15.49 -11.46 -0.49
N LEU A 65 14.58 -10.99 0.36
CA LEU A 65 14.71 -11.09 1.81
C LEU A 65 14.68 -12.56 2.26
N ALA A 66 13.81 -13.38 1.66
CA ALA A 66 13.69 -14.81 1.96
C ALA A 66 15.00 -15.56 1.68
N ASP A 67 15.66 -15.25 0.55
CA ASP A 67 16.98 -15.80 0.22
C ASP A 67 18.02 -15.42 1.27
N SER A 68 18.03 -14.15 1.70
CA SER A 68 18.96 -13.67 2.72
C SER A 68 18.75 -14.35 4.08
N TRP A 69 17.49 -14.67 4.40
CA TRP A 69 17.09 -15.31 5.66
C TRP A 69 17.01 -16.84 5.57
N LYS A 70 17.39 -17.44 4.44
CA LYS A 70 17.34 -18.89 4.18
C LYS A 70 15.98 -19.52 4.51
N THR A 71 14.90 -18.83 4.17
CA THR A 71 13.52 -19.27 4.40
C THR A 71 12.73 -19.16 3.10
N LYS A 72 11.51 -19.70 3.07
CA LYS A 72 10.67 -19.60 1.87
C LYS A 72 9.93 -18.27 1.89
N SER A 73 9.85 -17.57 0.76
CA SER A 73 9.14 -16.28 0.66
C SER A 73 7.69 -16.35 1.17
N LYS A 74 6.99 -17.46 0.93
CA LYS A 74 5.64 -17.73 1.44
C LYS A 74 5.52 -17.78 2.97
N GLU A 75 6.63 -17.98 3.69
CA GLU A 75 6.69 -18.00 5.15
C GLU A 75 6.98 -16.59 5.72
N LEU A 76 7.38 -15.64 4.87
CA LEU A 76 7.65 -14.25 5.24
C LEU A 76 6.41 -13.38 5.08
N THR A 77 5.45 -13.56 5.99
CA THR A 77 4.37 -12.58 6.15
C THR A 77 4.92 -11.26 6.71
N LEU A 78 4.17 -10.17 6.52
CA LEU A 78 4.59 -8.86 7.01
C LEU A 78 4.84 -8.87 8.53
N SER A 79 4.00 -9.59 9.29
CA SER A 79 4.17 -9.78 10.74
C SER A 79 5.48 -10.51 11.08
N VAL A 80 5.79 -11.60 10.38
CA VAL A 80 7.06 -12.34 10.58
C VAL A 80 8.28 -11.47 10.26
N ILE A 81 8.18 -10.62 9.24
CA ILE A 81 9.24 -9.68 8.91
C ILE A 81 9.41 -8.64 10.02
N ILE A 82 8.32 -8.07 10.54
CA ILE A 82 8.34 -7.08 11.62
C ILE A 82 8.96 -7.67 12.89
N ASP A 83 8.57 -8.88 13.29
CA ASP A 83 9.05 -9.56 14.50
C ASP A 83 10.56 -9.84 14.48
N ARG A 84 11.13 -10.00 13.28
CA ARG A 84 12.57 -10.30 13.08
C ARG A 84 13.42 -9.06 12.77
N THR A 85 12.79 -7.89 12.70
CA THR A 85 13.47 -6.64 12.37
C THR A 85 13.79 -5.84 13.62
N GLU A 86 14.92 -5.11 13.60
CA GLU A 86 15.30 -4.18 14.66
C GLU A 86 14.27 -3.05 14.87
N ASP A 87 14.26 -2.50 16.09
CA ASP A 87 13.28 -1.50 16.54
C ASP A 87 13.20 -0.24 15.67
N GLU A 88 14.29 0.12 14.98
CA GLU A 88 14.33 1.25 14.05
C GLU A 88 13.28 1.11 12.94
N PHE A 89 13.03 -0.11 12.47
CA PHE A 89 12.10 -0.39 11.38
C PHE A 89 10.86 -1.17 11.82
N SER A 90 10.92 -1.94 12.92
CA SER A 90 9.77 -2.73 13.39
C SER A 90 8.56 -1.85 13.70
N LYS A 91 8.75 -0.75 14.46
CA LYS A 91 7.66 0.17 14.83
C LYS A 91 7.04 0.89 13.63
N PRO A 92 7.81 1.53 12.73
CA PRO A 92 7.24 2.15 11.53
C PRO A 92 6.52 1.16 10.61
N LEU A 93 7.06 -0.05 10.44
CA LEU A 93 6.43 -1.09 9.63
C LEU A 93 5.11 -1.55 10.26
N GLN A 94 5.08 -1.74 11.59
CA GLN A 94 3.86 -2.07 12.32
C GLN A 94 2.80 -0.98 12.17
N GLN A 95 3.18 0.30 12.25
CA GLN A 95 2.25 1.41 12.03
C GLN A 95 1.64 1.38 10.62
N CYS A 96 2.46 1.14 9.60
CA CYS A 96 1.97 1.02 8.22
C CYS A 96 1.04 -0.20 8.08
N PHE A 97 1.40 -1.34 8.68
CA PHE A 97 0.60 -2.55 8.63
C PHE A 97 -0.79 -2.38 9.25
N GLU A 98 -0.85 -1.82 10.46
CA GLU A 98 -2.13 -1.56 11.12
C GLU A 98 -2.94 -0.49 10.39
N ARG A 99 -2.27 0.51 9.78
CA ARG A 99 -2.97 1.49 8.95
C ARG A 99 -3.57 0.83 7.71
N LEU A 100 -2.81 0.02 6.96
CA LEU A 100 -3.32 -0.69 5.79
C LEU A 100 -4.50 -1.60 6.13
N LYS A 101 -4.44 -2.33 7.25
CA LYS A 101 -5.57 -3.13 7.76
C LYS A 101 -6.83 -2.31 8.02
N SER A 102 -6.70 -1.04 8.40
CA SER A 102 -7.86 -0.16 8.65
C SER A 102 -8.49 0.42 7.37
N LEU A 103 -7.79 0.31 6.24
CA LEU A 103 -8.20 0.91 4.95
C LEU A 103 -8.81 -0.11 3.97
N VAL A 104 -8.70 -1.41 4.28
CA VAL A 104 -9.17 -2.55 3.46
C VAL A 104 -10.21 -3.33 4.25
#